data_AF-A0A960MY92-F1
#
_entry.id   AF-A0A960MY92-F1
#
_cell.length_a   1.000
_cell.length_b   1.000
_cell.length_c   1.000
_cell.angle_alpha   90.00
_cell.angle_beta   90.00
_cell.angle_gamma   90.00
#
_symmetry.space_group_name_H-M   'P 1'
#
loop_
_entity.id
_entity.type
_entity.pdbx_description
1 polymer ?
#
loop_
_entity_poly.entity_id
_entity_poly.type
_entity_poly.pdbx_seq_one_letter_code
_entity_poly.pdbx_strand_id
1 'polypeptide(L)'
;AARGSIVVYTDDDCEADPDWLTWLAYGFSKGEFVAMGGPNIPPPPRTRVPAMVAAAPGGPAHVLANDLEAEHLPGCNLAVRREALEAIGGFDTQFWTAGDDVDFCWRLIDAGWRIGFHPAAMVWHHRRFKIKAYLKQQLGYGRAEAMLMPVHPGRFGLRGGARWSGRVYLESPGARLATSGARIYYGPLGYAPFQALYGDGSAHSPAALLLDWLWLSMAAVLMILGILFGLPLTGGAGLAMLLASVLRGVLVAGRSEPWARFDGVVTRAGVAILALIQGPLRSGRRSVGVIDWFRSRGEKGAVESLTRVSESEAPRACGFLPWSGISKRRDFWSERGVDRHDWLMRFEEEVKTAGLTAESPDAEDRSDVQIRIANGWLARVVTASEYHEQGRILLRVRVSFSPSQCLAMLGGVAVILLALIAASGSLETFVLGLVIFATILGFQLRKIHRLDVLIERAARSLGLSPM
;
A
#
# COMPACT_ATOMS: atom_id res chain seq x y z
N ALA A 1 -12.29 34.33 15.67
CA ALA A 1 -11.34 33.53 14.87
C ALA A 1 -9.94 33.66 15.47
N ALA A 2 -9.12 32.61 15.35
CA ALA A 2 -7.74 32.57 15.87
C ALA A 2 -6.85 33.63 15.21
N ARG A 3 -5.96 34.26 16.00
CA ARG A 3 -5.02 35.31 15.52
C ARG A 3 -3.55 34.96 15.71
N GLY A 4 -3.26 33.79 16.29
CA GLY A 4 -1.90 33.29 16.49
C GLY A 4 -1.17 33.01 15.17
N SER A 5 0.16 33.03 15.20
CA SER A 5 1.02 32.62 14.09
C SER A 5 1.06 31.10 13.90
N ILE A 6 0.75 30.35 14.95
CA ILE A 6 0.57 28.90 14.95
C ILE A 6 -0.86 28.61 15.40
N VAL A 7 -1.54 27.72 14.67
CA VAL A 7 -2.86 27.20 15.00
C VAL A 7 -2.69 25.76 15.47
N VAL A 8 -3.25 25.44 16.64
CA VAL A 8 -3.15 24.12 17.25
C VAL A 8 -4.55 23.51 17.37
N TYR A 9 -4.68 22.27 16.90
CA TYR A 9 -5.91 21.49 16.88
C TYR A 9 -5.82 20.33 17.88
N THR A 10 -6.93 20.10 18.58
CA THR A 10 -7.14 18.91 19.41
C THR A 10 -8.64 18.61 19.51
N ASP A 11 -8.97 17.35 19.81
CA ASP A 11 -10.36 16.90 19.90
C ASP A 11 -10.93 17.14 21.32
N ASP A 12 -12.25 17.16 21.43
CA ASP A 12 -12.97 17.24 22.72
C ASP A 12 -12.83 15.97 23.58
N ASP A 13 -12.34 14.89 22.98
CA ASP A 13 -12.00 13.62 23.63
C ASP A 13 -10.49 13.44 23.86
N CYS A 14 -9.72 14.53 23.80
CA CYS A 14 -8.29 14.57 24.12
C CYS A 14 -7.99 15.33 25.41
N GLU A 15 -6.98 14.86 26.14
CA GLU A 15 -6.36 15.55 27.27
C GLU A 15 -4.88 15.81 26.93
N ALA A 16 -4.53 17.08 26.74
CA ALA A 16 -3.16 17.47 26.40
C ALA A 16 -2.23 17.32 27.60
N ASP A 17 -1.00 16.85 27.35
CA ASP A 17 0.06 16.90 28.35
C ASP A 17 0.34 18.35 28.80
N PRO A 18 0.65 18.62 30.08
CA PRO A 18 0.92 19.99 30.55
C PRO A 18 2.00 20.72 29.75
N ASP A 19 3.00 20.00 29.23
CA ASP A 19 4.09 20.57 28.44
C ASP A 19 3.86 20.45 26.92
N TRP A 20 2.67 20.00 26.49
CA TRP A 20 2.34 19.75 25.08
C TRP A 20 2.66 20.94 24.18
N LEU A 21 2.19 22.14 24.53
CA LEU A 21 2.44 23.36 23.75
C LEU A 21 3.92 23.78 23.78
N THR A 22 4.62 23.53 24.89
CA THR A 22 6.06 23.80 25.02
C THR A 22 6.85 22.97 24.02
N TRP A 23 6.55 21.68 23.89
CA TRP A 23 7.22 20.78 22.96
C TRP A 23 6.88 21.06 21.50
N LEU A 24 5.63 21.42 21.19
CA LEU A 24 5.25 21.90 19.87
C LEU A 24 6.01 23.17 19.50
N ALA A 25 6.06 24.16 20.39
CA ALA A 25 6.80 25.40 20.17
C ALA A 25 8.30 25.15 20.01
N TYR A 26 8.87 24.24 20.82
CA TYR A 26 10.27 23.85 20.72
C TYR A 26 10.58 23.25 19.34
N GLY A 27 9.78 22.32 18.84
CA GLY A 27 10.06 21.75 17.52
C GLY A 27 9.84 22.76 16.38
N PHE A 28 8.89 23.70 16.49
CA PHE A 28 8.79 24.81 15.54
C PHE A 28 10.00 25.76 15.58
N SER A 29 10.65 25.92 16.73
CA SER A 29 11.85 26.77 16.89
C SER A 29 13.06 26.29 16.09
N LYS A 30 13.07 25.02 15.67
CA LYS A 30 14.10 24.46 14.77
C LYS A 30 13.97 24.95 13.33
N GLY A 31 12.89 25.65 12.97
CA GLY A 31 12.76 26.40 11.71
C GLY A 31 12.48 25.58 10.46
N GLU A 32 12.53 24.25 10.53
CA GLU A 32 12.41 23.37 9.35
C GLU A 32 10.99 22.90 9.05
N PHE A 33 10.09 22.99 10.03
CA PHE A 33 8.75 22.39 9.95
C PHE A 33 7.65 23.43 9.94
N VAL A 34 6.62 23.13 9.15
CA VAL A 34 5.46 23.99 8.95
C VAL A 34 4.24 23.49 9.70
N ALA A 35 4.24 22.21 10.02
CA ALA A 35 3.28 21.55 10.88
C ALA A 35 4.05 20.68 11.87
N MET A 36 3.46 20.44 13.02
CA MET A 36 4.06 19.67 14.09
C MET A 36 2.98 18.95 14.88
N GLY A 37 3.28 17.74 15.32
CA GLY A 37 2.42 16.99 16.22
C GLY A 37 3.23 16.05 17.08
N GLY A 38 2.54 15.14 17.75
CA GLY A 38 3.17 14.11 18.56
C GLY A 38 2.25 12.91 18.76
N PRO A 39 2.57 12.04 19.72
CA PRO A 39 1.80 10.83 19.94
C PRO A 39 0.39 11.13 20.46
N ASN A 40 -0.58 10.30 20.06
CA ASN A 40 -1.92 10.25 20.65
C ASN A 40 -2.12 8.89 21.35
N ILE A 41 -2.01 8.89 22.68
CA ILE A 41 -1.93 7.66 23.47
C ILE A 41 -3.28 7.41 24.16
N PRO A 42 -3.85 6.20 24.09
CA PRO A 42 -5.05 5.89 24.86
C PRO A 42 -4.76 5.95 26.38
N PRO A 43 -5.52 6.72 27.18
CA PRO A 43 -5.35 6.72 28.62
C PRO A 43 -5.80 5.39 29.24
N PRO A 44 -5.38 5.07 30.48
CA PRO A 44 -5.82 3.86 31.18
C PRO A 44 -7.34 3.69 31.16
N PRO A 45 -7.87 2.58 30.61
CA PRO A 45 -9.30 2.41 30.43
C PRO A 45 -10.01 2.22 31.77
N ARG A 46 -11.19 2.83 31.91
CA ARG A 46 -12.04 2.63 33.10
C ARG A 46 -12.86 1.35 33.04
N THR A 47 -13.17 0.88 31.83
CA THR A 47 -14.00 -0.31 31.59
C THR A 47 -13.39 -1.21 30.51
N ARG A 48 -13.89 -2.43 30.40
CA ARG A 48 -13.35 -3.44 29.48
C ARG A 48 -13.51 -3.06 28.00
N VAL A 49 -14.56 -2.35 27.62
CA VAL A 49 -14.82 -2.02 26.20
C VAL A 49 -13.77 -1.06 25.62
N PRO A 50 -13.45 0.09 26.23
CA PRO A 50 -12.32 0.92 25.82
C PRO A 50 -10.99 0.15 25.78
N ALA A 51 -10.74 -0.75 26.72
CA ALA A 51 -9.54 -1.60 26.70
C ALA A 51 -9.50 -2.51 25.46
N MET A 52 -10.62 -3.16 25.12
CA MET A 52 -10.74 -3.94 23.89
C MET A 52 -10.57 -3.09 22.63
N VAL A 53 -11.21 -1.92 22.57
CA VAL A 53 -11.17 -1.02 21.40
C VAL A 53 -9.78 -0.45 21.19
N ALA A 54 -9.08 -0.07 22.26
CA ALA A 54 -7.72 0.42 22.19
C ALA A 54 -6.71 -0.65 21.76
N ALA A 55 -6.95 -1.92 22.12
CA ALA A 55 -6.15 -3.06 21.68
C ALA A 55 -6.54 -3.61 20.29
N ALA A 56 -7.68 -3.16 19.73
CA ALA A 56 -8.16 -3.56 18.41
C ALA A 56 -7.45 -2.77 17.29
N PRO A 57 -7.31 -3.35 16.08
CA PRO A 57 -6.67 -2.67 14.96
C PRO A 57 -7.48 -1.46 14.46
N GLY A 58 -6.84 -0.55 13.74
CA GLY A 58 -7.52 0.54 13.04
C GLY A 58 -7.80 1.80 13.87
N GLY A 59 -7.09 1.99 15.00
CA GLY A 59 -7.06 3.28 15.70
C GLY A 59 -6.39 4.38 14.86
N PRO A 60 -6.64 5.67 15.16
CA PRO A 60 -5.91 6.77 14.54
C PRO A 60 -4.44 6.69 14.95
N ALA A 61 -3.55 6.83 13.98
CA ALA A 61 -2.11 6.63 14.13
C ALA A 61 -1.40 7.70 13.31
N HIS A 62 -0.23 8.13 13.80
CA HIS A 62 0.66 8.99 13.04
C HIS A 62 1.53 8.13 12.12
N VAL A 63 2.01 8.74 11.03
CA VAL A 63 2.86 8.09 10.04
C VAL A 63 4.19 8.83 10.00
N LEU A 64 5.28 8.17 10.37
CA LEU A 64 6.61 8.77 10.46
C LEU A 64 7.48 8.40 9.27
N ALA A 65 8.00 9.40 8.57
CA ALA A 65 9.06 9.21 7.58
C ALA A 65 10.40 8.91 8.27
N ASN A 66 10.67 9.57 9.40
CA ASN A 66 11.80 9.31 10.29
C ASN A 66 11.46 9.79 11.72
N ASP A 67 12.41 9.72 12.66
CA ASP A 67 12.18 10.05 14.08
C ASP A 67 11.70 11.49 14.33
N LEU A 68 11.91 12.40 13.39
CA LEU A 68 11.58 13.82 13.50
C LEU A 68 10.57 14.31 12.46
N GLU A 69 10.26 13.52 11.44
CA GLU A 69 9.44 13.92 10.30
C GLU A 69 8.27 12.95 10.10
N ALA A 70 7.08 13.51 9.97
CA ALA A 70 5.85 12.78 9.72
C ALA A 70 5.39 12.94 8.26
N GLU A 71 4.78 11.89 7.73
CA GLU A 71 3.96 12.00 6.52
C GLU A 71 2.50 12.33 6.87
N HIS A 72 2.03 11.91 8.04
CA HIS A 72 0.68 12.18 8.51
C HIS A 72 0.63 12.31 10.03
N LEU A 73 -0.07 13.34 10.49
CA LEU A 73 -0.41 13.58 11.87
C LEU A 73 -1.94 13.56 12.02
N PRO A 74 -2.47 12.79 12.99
CA PRO A 74 -3.91 12.83 13.27
C PRO A 74 -4.37 14.22 13.70
N GLY A 75 -5.57 14.62 13.26
CA GLY A 75 -6.14 15.94 13.58
C GLY A 75 -6.25 16.25 15.09
N CYS A 76 -6.32 15.21 15.93
CA CYS A 76 -6.37 15.34 17.38
C CYS A 76 -5.06 15.84 18.03
N ASN A 77 -3.93 15.80 17.31
CA ASN A 77 -2.64 16.31 17.75
C ASN A 77 -1.88 16.91 16.55
N LEU A 78 -2.36 18.07 16.10
CA LEU A 78 -1.83 18.77 14.93
C LEU A 78 -1.71 20.26 15.21
N ALA A 79 -0.51 20.79 15.05
CA ALA A 79 -0.22 22.21 15.02
C ALA A 79 0.31 22.60 13.65
N VAL A 80 -0.03 23.80 13.17
CA VAL A 80 0.38 24.28 11.85
C VAL A 80 0.62 25.78 11.87
N ARG A 81 1.65 26.23 11.16
CA ARG A 81 1.88 27.67 10.92
C ARG A 81 0.72 28.21 10.13
N ARG A 82 0.17 29.35 10.56
CA ARG A 82 -0.99 29.97 9.91
C ARG A 82 -0.71 30.26 8.42
N GLU A 83 0.51 30.68 8.09
CA GLU A 83 0.92 30.91 6.70
C GLU A 83 0.81 29.64 5.83
N ALA A 84 1.15 28.46 6.37
CA ALA A 84 0.98 27.18 5.69
C ALA A 84 -0.48 26.88 5.45
N LEU A 85 -1.26 27.04 6.52
CA LEU A 85 -2.69 26.78 6.54
C LEU A 85 -3.41 27.63 5.48
N GLU A 86 -3.08 28.92 5.40
CA GLU A 86 -3.61 29.86 4.41
C GLU A 86 -3.13 29.52 2.99
N ALA A 87 -1.85 29.16 2.82
CA ALA A 87 -1.26 28.85 1.52
C ALA A 87 -1.92 27.64 0.84
N ILE A 88 -2.29 26.60 1.59
CA ILE A 88 -2.99 25.43 1.05
C ILE A 88 -4.51 25.56 1.08
N GLY A 89 -5.06 26.71 1.50
CA GLY A 89 -6.51 26.96 1.55
C GLY A 89 -7.24 26.26 2.69
N GLY A 90 -6.53 25.82 3.73
CA GLY A 90 -7.12 25.17 4.91
C GLY A 90 -7.54 23.71 4.68
N PHE A 91 -8.38 23.20 5.57
CA PHE A 91 -9.00 21.88 5.43
C PHE A 91 -10.06 21.90 4.33
N ASP A 92 -10.08 20.86 3.50
CA ASP A 92 -11.11 20.74 2.48
C ASP A 92 -12.43 20.25 3.10
N THR A 93 -13.46 21.10 2.97
CA THR A 93 -14.80 20.87 3.52
C THR A 93 -15.50 19.62 2.99
N GLN A 94 -15.02 19.01 1.90
CA GLN A 94 -15.53 17.73 1.42
C GLN A 94 -15.30 16.60 2.44
N PHE A 95 -14.24 16.67 3.25
CA PHE A 95 -13.84 15.64 4.22
C PHE A 95 -14.42 15.85 5.62
N TRP A 96 -15.73 16.07 5.74
CA TRP A 96 -16.35 16.40 7.04
C TRP A 96 -16.45 15.24 8.05
N THR A 97 -16.29 13.98 7.61
CA THR A 97 -16.43 12.79 8.50
C THR A 97 -15.10 12.23 8.97
N ALA A 98 -14.12 12.15 8.07
CA ALA A 98 -12.78 11.61 8.29
C ALA A 98 -11.92 11.83 7.03
N GLY A 99 -10.60 11.75 7.19
CA GLY A 99 -9.62 11.83 6.11
C GLY A 99 -9.22 13.25 5.73
N ASP A 100 -9.78 14.24 6.41
CA ASP A 100 -9.41 15.65 6.35
C ASP A 100 -7.95 15.86 6.77
N ASP A 101 -7.51 15.20 7.84
CA ASP A 101 -6.13 15.21 8.32
C ASP A 101 -5.14 14.57 7.34
N VAL A 102 -5.54 13.47 6.69
CA VAL A 102 -4.76 12.79 5.65
C VAL A 102 -4.60 13.67 4.41
N ASP A 103 -5.71 14.21 3.89
CA ASP A 103 -5.70 15.14 2.76
C ASP A 103 -4.83 16.38 3.06
N PHE A 104 -5.02 16.95 4.25
CA PHE A 104 -4.29 18.13 4.70
C PHE A 104 -2.78 17.91 4.74
N CYS A 105 -2.33 16.81 5.36
CA CYS A 105 -0.90 16.48 5.43
C CYS A 105 -0.31 16.23 4.04
N TRP A 106 -1.00 15.50 3.17
CA TRP A 106 -0.51 15.27 1.81
C TRP A 106 -0.44 16.56 0.99
N ARG A 107 -1.42 17.47 1.10
CA ARG A 107 -1.34 18.78 0.43
C ARG A 107 -0.18 19.64 0.92
N LEU A 108 0.16 19.60 2.21
CA LEU A 108 1.36 20.26 2.72
C LEU A 108 2.64 19.67 2.09
N ILE A 109 2.74 18.34 2.02
CA ILE A 109 3.89 17.65 1.43
C ILE A 109 3.99 17.93 -0.07
N ASP A 110 2.87 17.88 -0.79
CA ASP A 110 2.82 18.14 -2.23
C ASP A 110 3.14 19.61 -2.57
N ALA A 111 2.92 20.53 -1.62
CA ALA A 111 3.39 21.92 -1.71
C ALA A 111 4.90 22.07 -1.45
N GLY A 112 5.61 20.98 -1.12
CA GLY A 112 7.05 20.94 -0.83
C GLY A 112 7.39 21.24 0.64
N TRP A 113 6.41 21.21 1.54
CA TRP A 113 6.59 21.59 2.94
C TRP A 113 6.82 20.34 3.81
N ARG A 114 7.50 20.52 4.96
CA ARG A 114 7.87 19.42 5.86
C ARG A 114 7.05 19.42 7.14
N ILE A 115 6.61 18.23 7.56
CA ILE A 115 5.79 18.04 8.76
C ILE A 115 6.65 17.40 9.84
N GLY A 116 6.79 18.07 10.99
CA GLY A 116 7.59 17.60 12.11
C GLY A 116 6.81 16.70 13.05
N PHE A 117 7.53 15.84 13.76
CA PHE A 117 7.02 15.03 14.86
C PHE A 117 7.88 15.24 16.10
N HIS A 118 7.23 15.45 17.25
CA HIS A 118 7.92 15.57 18.53
C HIS A 118 7.38 14.52 19.52
N PRO A 119 8.21 13.57 19.99
CA PRO A 119 7.74 12.45 20.81
C PRO A 119 7.19 12.90 22.18
N ALA A 120 7.65 14.03 22.71
CA ALA A 120 7.14 14.60 23.96
C ALA A 120 5.88 15.48 23.79
N ALA A 121 5.48 15.83 22.56
CA ALA A 121 4.26 16.60 22.31
C ALA A 121 3.02 15.69 22.35
N MET A 122 2.78 15.04 23.49
CA MET A 122 1.77 14.00 23.64
C MET A 122 0.38 14.54 23.96
N VAL A 123 -0.64 13.85 23.46
CA VAL A 123 -2.02 13.95 23.95
C VAL A 123 -2.55 12.57 24.37
N TRP A 124 -3.37 12.54 25.42
CA TRP A 124 -4.17 11.37 25.78
C TRP A 124 -5.45 11.36 24.96
N HIS A 125 -5.66 10.36 24.12
CA HIS A 125 -6.84 10.28 23.24
C HIS A 125 -7.81 9.18 23.69
N HIS A 126 -8.99 9.58 24.18
CA HIS A 126 -10.00 8.64 24.64
C HIS A 126 -10.60 7.83 23.48
N ARG A 127 -10.36 6.51 23.50
CA ARG A 127 -10.97 5.61 22.51
C ARG A 127 -12.48 5.46 22.71
N ARG A 128 -13.18 5.06 21.65
CA ARG A 128 -14.64 4.93 21.63
C ARG A 128 -15.13 4.00 22.75
N PHE A 129 -16.09 4.49 23.55
CA PHE A 129 -16.65 3.77 24.70
C PHE A 129 -17.62 2.63 24.34
N LYS A 130 -18.06 2.54 23.08
CA LYS A 130 -19.03 1.54 22.59
C LYS A 130 -18.48 0.86 21.34
N ILE A 131 -18.62 -0.47 21.24
CA ILE A 131 -18.24 -1.25 20.06
C ILE A 131 -18.92 -0.71 18.80
N LYS A 132 -20.21 -0.38 18.86
CA LYS A 132 -20.96 0.21 17.74
C LYS A 132 -20.34 1.52 17.23
N ALA A 133 -19.82 2.36 18.14
CA ALA A 133 -19.16 3.61 17.77
C ALA A 133 -17.80 3.36 17.10
N TYR A 134 -17.03 2.39 17.59
CA TYR A 134 -15.82 1.93 16.92
C TYR A 134 -16.10 1.41 15.51
N LEU A 135 -17.09 0.52 15.32
CA LEU A 135 -17.44 0.01 13.99
C LEU A 135 -17.90 1.14 13.03
N LYS A 136 -18.67 2.12 13.54
CA LYS A 136 -19.05 3.31 12.78
C LYS A 136 -17.82 4.14 12.35
N GLN A 137 -16.82 4.26 13.22
CA GLN A 137 -15.56 4.94 12.89
C GLN A 137 -14.81 4.21 11.77
N GLN A 138 -14.75 2.88 11.80
CA GLN A 138 -14.11 2.08 10.74
C GLN A 138 -14.82 2.21 9.38
N LEU A 139 -16.15 2.30 9.38
CA LEU A 139 -16.93 2.66 8.19
C LEU A 139 -16.60 4.07 7.68
N GLY A 140 -16.48 5.03 8.61
CA GLY A 140 -16.08 6.40 8.30
C GLY A 140 -14.72 6.44 7.61
N TYR A 141 -13.73 5.73 8.13
CA TYR A 141 -12.40 5.61 7.51
C TYR A 141 -12.45 4.95 6.13
N GLY A 142 -13.25 3.90 5.94
CA GLY A 142 -13.41 3.28 4.62
C GLY A 142 -14.04 4.23 3.59
N ARG A 143 -14.98 5.08 4.02
CA ARG A 143 -15.58 6.12 3.18
C ARG A 143 -14.59 7.24 2.86
N ALA A 144 -13.80 7.67 3.85
CA ALA A 144 -12.78 8.69 3.68
C ALA A 144 -11.71 8.23 2.67
N GLU A 145 -11.19 7.00 2.80
CA GLU A 145 -10.25 6.42 1.83
C GLU A 145 -10.83 6.40 0.41
N ALA A 146 -12.11 6.05 0.26
CA ALA A 146 -12.80 6.09 -1.03
C ALA A 146 -12.85 7.51 -1.64
N MET A 147 -13.03 8.54 -0.81
CA MET A 147 -13.06 9.94 -1.26
C MET A 147 -11.66 10.49 -1.56
N LEU A 148 -10.64 10.04 -0.83
CA LEU A 148 -9.24 10.45 -1.03
C LEU A 148 -8.64 9.87 -2.32
N MET A 149 -9.05 8.68 -2.76
CA MET A 149 -8.54 8.04 -3.98
C MET A 149 -8.59 8.90 -5.26
N PRO A 150 -9.72 9.54 -5.61
CA PRO A 150 -9.76 10.42 -6.79
C PRO A 150 -8.92 11.69 -6.64
N VAL A 151 -8.76 12.20 -5.42
CA VAL A 151 -7.99 13.43 -5.14
C VAL A 151 -6.48 13.15 -5.15
N HIS A 152 -6.06 12.02 -4.56
CA HIS A 152 -4.66 11.63 -4.36
C HIS A 152 -4.34 10.27 -5.00
N PRO A 153 -4.53 10.07 -6.33
CA PRO A 153 -4.46 8.75 -6.96
C PRO A 153 -3.09 8.07 -6.86
N GLY A 154 -2.00 8.85 -6.75
CA GLY A 154 -0.64 8.32 -6.54
C GLY A 154 -0.41 7.73 -5.15
N ARG A 155 -1.21 8.15 -4.16
CA ARG A 155 -1.12 7.70 -2.76
C ARG A 155 -1.97 6.46 -2.47
N PHE A 156 -2.55 5.81 -3.48
CA PHE A 156 -3.38 4.60 -3.30
C PHE A 156 -2.98 3.45 -4.23
N GLY A 157 -3.17 2.23 -3.73
CA GLY A 157 -3.10 1.01 -4.53
C GLY A 157 -4.34 0.79 -5.40
N LEU A 158 -4.22 -0.06 -6.43
CA LEU A 158 -5.36 -0.49 -7.28
C LEU A 158 -6.51 -1.17 -6.49
N ARG A 159 -6.23 -1.62 -5.26
CA ARG A 159 -7.17 -2.27 -4.33
C ARG A 159 -7.73 -1.32 -3.27
N GLY A 160 -7.37 -0.04 -3.35
CA GLY A 160 -7.50 0.90 -2.24
C GLY A 160 -6.48 0.65 -1.13
N GLY A 161 -6.56 1.47 -0.08
CA GLY A 161 -5.59 1.53 1.01
C GLY A 161 -4.55 2.60 0.73
N ALA A 162 -4.39 3.51 1.70
CA ALA A 162 -3.40 4.57 1.64
C ALA A 162 -1.99 3.95 1.61
N ARG A 163 -1.19 4.41 0.66
CA ARG A 163 0.24 4.15 0.59
C ARG A 163 0.94 5.28 1.32
N TRP A 164 1.71 4.87 2.31
CA TRP A 164 2.54 5.74 3.11
C TRP A 164 3.99 5.51 2.70
N SER A 165 4.73 6.57 2.43
CA SER A 165 6.20 6.53 2.37
C SER A 165 6.81 6.33 3.76
N GLY A 166 6.14 6.85 4.80
CA GLY A 166 6.49 6.63 6.20
C GLY A 166 5.89 5.34 6.78
N ARG A 167 6.14 5.14 8.07
CA ARG A 167 5.66 3.99 8.85
C ARG A 167 4.51 4.40 9.76
N VAL A 168 3.46 3.58 9.82
CA VAL A 168 2.36 3.78 10.77
C VAL A 168 2.84 3.42 12.17
N TYR A 169 3.01 4.41 13.03
CA TYR A 169 3.41 4.23 14.43
C TYR A 169 2.18 4.10 15.31
N LEU A 170 1.68 2.87 15.37
CA LEU A 170 0.81 2.38 16.43
C LEU A 170 1.33 1.00 16.83
N GLU A 171 1.19 0.63 18.10
CA GLU A 171 1.22 -0.78 18.49
C GLU A 171 -0.01 -1.48 17.88
N SER A 172 -0.04 -1.65 16.56
CA SER A 172 -1.03 -2.47 15.90
C SER A 172 -0.55 -3.92 16.03
N PRO A 173 -1.31 -4.80 16.70
CA PRO A 173 -0.91 -6.21 16.87
C PRO A 173 -0.77 -6.96 15.53
N GLY A 174 -1.31 -6.39 14.44
CA GLY A 174 -1.23 -6.89 13.09
C GLY A 174 0.08 -6.59 12.35
N ALA A 175 0.85 -5.58 12.75
CA ALA A 175 2.14 -5.26 12.13
C ALA A 175 3.20 -6.34 12.40
N ARG A 176 3.23 -6.91 13.62
CA ARG A 176 4.18 -7.99 14.02
C ARG A 176 3.87 -9.37 13.42
N LEU A 177 2.98 -9.44 12.43
CA LEU A 177 2.33 -10.67 11.96
C LEU A 177 2.53 -10.91 10.46
N ALA A 178 3.36 -10.09 9.82
CA ALA A 178 4.03 -10.52 8.61
C ALA A 178 5.24 -11.35 9.02
N THR A 179 5.26 -12.61 8.61
CA THR A 179 6.34 -13.58 8.82
C THR A 179 7.61 -13.25 8.05
N SER A 180 7.78 -12.02 7.60
CA SER A 180 9.08 -11.56 7.15
C SER A 180 9.92 -11.29 8.39
N GLY A 181 10.99 -12.06 8.59
CA GLY A 181 12.03 -11.70 9.54
C GLY A 181 12.41 -10.23 9.39
N ALA A 182 12.83 -9.65 10.52
CA ALA A 182 13.55 -8.39 10.57
C ALA A 182 14.35 -8.13 9.28
N ARG A 183 13.96 -7.10 8.52
CA ARG A 183 14.67 -6.74 7.29
C ARG A 183 15.61 -5.59 7.59
N ILE A 184 16.86 -5.78 7.19
CA ILE A 184 17.86 -4.73 7.19
C ILE A 184 17.47 -3.76 6.08
N TYR A 185 17.19 -2.51 6.43
CA TYR A 185 17.11 -1.42 5.48
C TYR A 185 18.52 -1.05 5.06
N TYR A 186 18.74 -1.08 3.75
CA TYR A 186 20.01 -0.72 3.16
C TYR A 186 19.96 0.67 2.52
N GLY A 187 18.88 1.46 2.67
CA GLY A 187 18.76 2.75 1.99
C GLY A 187 18.40 2.65 0.52
N PRO A 188 18.12 3.79 -0.15
CA PRO A 188 17.99 3.84 -1.60
C PRO A 188 19.22 3.20 -2.25
N LEU A 189 18.99 2.20 -3.10
CA LEU A 189 20.02 1.46 -3.85
C LEU A 189 21.06 0.71 -2.99
N GLY A 190 20.90 0.66 -1.67
CA GLY A 190 21.87 0.02 -0.77
C GLY A 190 22.89 0.97 -0.12
N TYR A 191 22.73 2.29 -0.27
CA TYR A 191 23.69 3.29 0.24
C TYR A 191 23.32 3.94 1.58
N ALA A 192 22.45 3.33 2.40
CA ALA A 192 22.20 3.84 3.75
C ALA A 192 23.51 3.85 4.54
N PRO A 193 23.86 4.97 5.21
CA PRO A 193 25.07 5.05 6.01
C PRO A 193 25.06 4.07 7.19
N PHE A 194 23.89 3.61 7.62
CA PHE A 194 23.73 2.59 8.64
C PHE A 194 22.63 1.58 8.27
N GLN A 195 22.90 0.32 8.59
CA GLN A 195 21.95 -0.78 8.43
C GLN A 195 21.02 -0.82 9.63
N ALA A 196 19.76 -0.45 9.43
CA ALA A 196 18.75 -0.48 10.49
C ALA A 196 17.86 -1.71 10.32
N LEU A 197 17.65 -2.43 11.42
CA LEU A 197 16.82 -3.62 11.46
C LEU A 197 15.38 -3.22 11.74
N TYR A 198 14.53 -3.24 10.71
CA TYR A 198 13.14 -2.86 10.86
C TYR A 198 12.23 -4.09 10.92
N GLY A 199 11.24 -4.04 11.80
CA GLY A 199 10.07 -4.92 11.74
C GLY A 199 9.23 -4.58 10.50
N ASP A 200 8.64 -5.60 9.88
CA ASP A 200 7.70 -5.47 8.77
C ASP A 200 6.51 -4.63 9.25
N GLY A 201 6.21 -3.53 8.55
CA GLY A 201 5.25 -2.51 9.01
C GLY A 201 4.26 -2.09 7.92
N SER A 202 4.36 -2.63 6.70
CA SER A 202 3.50 -2.21 5.63
C SER A 202 2.09 -2.75 5.79
N ALA A 203 1.16 -1.89 5.40
CA ALA A 203 -0.24 -2.19 5.23
C ALA A 203 -0.53 -3.26 4.14
N HIS A 204 0.49 -3.81 3.47
CA HIS A 204 0.35 -4.66 2.28
C HIS A 204 0.81 -6.11 2.48
N SER A 205 1.04 -6.54 3.73
CA SER A 205 1.35 -7.95 4.00
C SER A 205 0.26 -8.87 3.41
N PRO A 206 0.62 -10.02 2.79
CA PRO A 206 -0.36 -10.99 2.30
C PRO A 206 -1.35 -11.42 3.39
N ALA A 207 -0.94 -11.34 4.66
CA ALA A 207 -1.76 -11.67 5.79
C ALA A 207 -2.85 -10.63 6.12
N ALA A 208 -2.73 -9.38 5.63
CA ALA A 208 -3.81 -8.40 5.66
C ALA A 208 -4.99 -8.81 4.75
N LEU A 209 -4.73 -9.60 3.70
CA LEU A 209 -5.77 -10.11 2.79
C LEU A 209 -6.76 -11.04 3.50
N LEU A 210 -6.31 -11.74 4.54
CA LEU A 210 -7.15 -12.68 5.30
C LEU A 210 -8.32 -11.98 5.99
N LEU A 211 -8.25 -10.67 6.21
CA LEU A 211 -9.31 -9.87 6.83
C LEU A 211 -9.98 -8.92 5.83
N ASP A 212 -9.71 -9.07 4.53
CA ASP A 212 -10.28 -8.20 3.51
C ASP A 212 -11.70 -8.64 3.09
N TRP A 213 -12.57 -7.68 2.77
CA TRP A 213 -13.91 -7.91 2.27
C TRP A 213 -13.96 -8.84 1.06
N LEU A 214 -13.07 -8.68 0.08
CA LEU A 214 -13.05 -9.50 -1.13
C LEU A 214 -12.68 -10.95 -0.84
N TRP A 215 -11.74 -11.16 0.09
CA TRP A 215 -11.34 -12.50 0.54
C TRP A 215 -12.50 -13.24 1.18
N LEU A 216 -13.18 -12.59 2.14
CA LEU A 216 -14.30 -13.17 2.86
C LEU A 216 -15.52 -13.39 1.95
N SER A 217 -15.77 -12.47 1.01
CA SER A 217 -16.82 -12.63 0.00
C SER A 217 -16.54 -13.83 -0.91
N MET A 218 -15.30 -13.99 -1.37
CA MET A 218 -14.90 -15.14 -2.19
C MET A 218 -15.04 -16.45 -1.42
N ALA A 219 -14.62 -16.49 -0.15
CA ALA A 219 -14.76 -17.66 0.72
C ALA A 219 -16.25 -18.07 0.86
N ALA A 220 -17.14 -17.10 1.07
CA ALA A 220 -18.58 -17.34 1.16
C ALA A 220 -19.16 -17.87 -0.15
N VAL A 221 -18.79 -17.28 -1.30
CA VAL A 221 -19.24 -17.75 -2.62
C VAL A 221 -18.79 -19.18 -2.88
N LEU A 222 -17.52 -19.52 -2.63
CA LEU A 222 -17.00 -20.88 -2.82
C LEU A 222 -17.71 -21.90 -1.93
N MET A 223 -18.02 -21.54 -0.67
CA MET A 223 -18.83 -22.40 0.20
C MET A 223 -20.24 -22.62 -0.35
N ILE A 224 -20.93 -21.56 -0.75
CA ILE A 224 -22.29 -21.65 -1.29
C ILE A 224 -22.32 -22.51 -2.55
N LEU A 225 -21.38 -22.28 -3.48
CA LEU A 225 -21.26 -23.10 -4.69
C LEU A 225 -20.95 -24.56 -4.35
N GLY A 226 -20.06 -24.81 -3.39
CA GLY A 226 -19.74 -26.14 -2.89
C GLY A 226 -20.97 -26.90 -2.38
N ILE A 227 -21.82 -26.23 -1.62
CA ILE A 227 -23.06 -26.79 -1.06
C ILE A 227 -24.12 -27.00 -2.16
N LEU A 228 -24.37 -25.98 -2.99
CA LEU A 228 -25.44 -26.01 -3.99
C LEU A 228 -25.20 -27.03 -5.10
N PHE A 229 -23.95 -27.23 -5.51
CA PHE A 229 -23.58 -28.10 -6.63
C PHE A 229 -22.95 -29.43 -6.18
N GLY A 230 -22.89 -29.70 -4.87
CA GLY A 230 -22.30 -30.94 -4.35
C GLY A 230 -20.79 -31.08 -4.65
N LEU A 231 -20.06 -29.97 -4.61
CA LEU A 231 -18.62 -29.90 -4.93
C LEU A 231 -17.79 -29.77 -3.65
N PRO A 232 -17.41 -30.89 -3.00
CA PRO A 232 -16.80 -30.87 -1.66
C PRO A 232 -15.44 -30.16 -1.64
N LEU A 233 -14.66 -30.23 -2.73
CA LEU A 233 -13.37 -29.53 -2.83
C LEU A 233 -13.56 -28.00 -2.87
N THR A 234 -14.54 -27.51 -3.63
CA THR A 234 -14.87 -26.09 -3.73
C THR A 234 -15.38 -25.55 -2.39
N GLY A 235 -16.30 -26.29 -1.75
CA GLY A 235 -16.81 -25.94 -0.42
C GLY A 235 -15.70 -25.97 0.65
N GLY A 236 -14.84 -26.99 0.61
CA GLY A 236 -13.69 -27.13 1.50
C GLY A 236 -12.67 -26.00 1.34
N ALA A 237 -12.43 -25.52 0.12
CA ALA A 237 -11.57 -24.37 -0.13
C ALA A 237 -12.14 -23.08 0.51
N GLY A 238 -13.44 -22.83 0.34
CA GLY A 238 -14.12 -21.70 0.99
C GLY A 238 -14.05 -21.77 2.52
N LEU A 239 -14.26 -22.96 3.11
CA LEU A 239 -14.13 -23.16 4.55
C LEU A 239 -12.68 -22.91 5.04
N ALA A 240 -11.68 -23.40 4.33
CA ALA A 240 -10.27 -23.18 4.65
C ALA A 240 -9.91 -21.68 4.65
N MET A 241 -10.45 -20.91 3.69
CA MET A 241 -10.26 -19.46 3.64
C MET A 241 -10.86 -18.74 4.86
N LEU A 242 -12.05 -19.14 5.31
CA LEU A 242 -12.67 -18.57 6.53
C LEU A 242 -11.88 -18.95 7.79
N LEU A 243 -11.44 -20.21 7.89
CA LEU A 243 -10.63 -20.66 9.02
C LEU A 243 -9.30 -19.90 9.10
N ALA A 244 -8.67 -19.61 7.95
CA ALA A 244 -7.48 -18.77 7.89
C ALA A 244 -7.74 -17.34 8.40
N SER A 245 -8.90 -16.75 8.08
CA SER A 245 -9.33 -15.46 8.61
C SER A 245 -9.53 -15.49 10.13
N VAL A 246 -10.22 -16.52 10.65
CA VAL A 246 -10.43 -16.71 12.09
C VAL A 246 -9.11 -16.86 12.82
N LEU A 247 -8.21 -17.72 12.31
CA LEU A 247 -6.87 -17.88 12.86
C LEU A 247 -6.12 -16.55 12.87
N ARG A 248 -6.20 -15.76 11.80
CA ARG A 248 -5.61 -14.43 11.76
C ARG A 248 -6.16 -13.51 12.85
N GLY A 249 -7.48 -13.47 13.05
CA GLY A 249 -8.11 -12.70 14.14
C GLY A 249 -7.62 -13.12 15.53
N VAL A 250 -7.49 -14.42 15.78
CA VAL A 250 -6.95 -14.96 17.04
C VAL A 250 -5.49 -14.57 17.22
N LEU A 251 -4.66 -14.66 16.18
CA LEU A 251 -3.25 -14.28 16.25
C LEU A 251 -3.06 -12.77 16.50
N VAL A 252 -3.94 -11.92 15.95
CA VAL A 252 -3.98 -10.47 16.23
C VAL A 252 -4.31 -10.24 17.71
N ALA A 253 -5.30 -10.94 18.26
CA ALA A 253 -5.64 -10.84 19.69
C ALA A 253 -4.61 -11.47 20.64
N GLY A 254 -3.85 -12.47 20.17
CA GLY A 254 -2.75 -13.08 20.93
C GLY A 254 -1.58 -12.11 21.10
N ARG A 255 -1.28 -11.35 20.04
CA ARG A 255 -0.20 -10.36 20.00
C ARG A 255 -0.61 -8.97 20.48
N SER A 256 -1.88 -8.74 20.78
CA SER A 256 -2.31 -7.46 21.33
C SER A 256 -1.85 -7.34 22.77
N GLU A 257 -1.66 -6.10 23.21
CA GLU A 257 -1.23 -5.77 24.57
C GLU A 257 -2.36 -5.00 25.30
N PRO A 258 -3.49 -5.67 25.67
CA PRO A 258 -4.50 -5.01 26.49
C PRO A 258 -3.93 -4.67 27.88
N TRP A 259 -4.48 -3.63 28.51
CA TRP A 259 -4.15 -3.32 29.91
C TRP A 259 -4.35 -4.55 30.80
N ALA A 260 -3.33 -4.85 31.61
CA ALA A 260 -3.28 -6.03 32.49
C ALA A 260 -4.57 -6.24 33.32
N ARG A 261 -5.19 -5.15 33.81
CA ARG A 261 -6.46 -5.19 34.56
C ARG A 261 -7.61 -5.85 33.79
N PHE A 262 -7.61 -5.74 32.46
CA PHE A 262 -8.67 -6.24 31.59
C PHE A 262 -8.18 -7.36 30.67
N ASP A 263 -6.93 -7.81 30.77
CA ASP A 263 -6.45 -8.92 29.97
C ASP A 263 -7.08 -10.23 30.45
N GLY A 264 -7.64 -10.98 29.51
CA GLY A 264 -8.38 -12.21 29.78
C GLY A 264 -9.13 -12.70 28.56
N VAL A 265 -9.70 -13.90 28.65
CA VAL A 265 -10.32 -14.61 27.52
C VAL A 265 -11.40 -13.77 26.84
N VAL A 266 -12.25 -13.08 27.62
CA VAL A 266 -13.33 -12.23 27.08
C VAL A 266 -12.78 -11.06 26.27
N THR A 267 -11.73 -10.40 26.76
CA THR A 267 -11.10 -9.27 26.08
C THR A 267 -10.39 -9.72 24.81
N ARG A 268 -9.65 -10.82 24.87
CA ARG A 268 -8.95 -11.38 23.70
C ARG A 268 -9.93 -11.88 22.64
N ALA A 269 -10.99 -12.58 23.03
CA ALA A 269 -12.06 -12.96 22.10
C ALA A 269 -12.73 -11.72 21.48
N GLY A 270 -12.98 -10.68 22.29
CA GLY A 270 -13.48 -9.39 21.81
C GLY A 270 -12.57 -8.74 20.77
N VAL A 271 -11.27 -8.65 21.05
CA VAL A 271 -10.27 -8.11 20.09
C VAL A 271 -10.22 -8.94 18.81
N ALA A 272 -10.26 -10.27 18.90
CA ALA A 272 -10.28 -11.15 17.72
C ALA A 272 -11.52 -10.90 16.85
N ILE A 273 -12.70 -10.78 17.47
CA ILE A 273 -13.96 -10.46 16.79
C ILE A 273 -13.89 -9.06 16.15
N LEU A 274 -13.37 -8.07 16.89
CA LEU A 274 -13.24 -6.71 16.36
C LEU A 274 -12.28 -6.65 15.17
N ALA A 275 -11.18 -7.41 15.20
CA ALA A 275 -10.26 -7.53 14.07
C ALA A 275 -10.93 -8.21 12.85
N LEU A 276 -11.70 -9.26 13.08
CA LEU A 276 -12.46 -9.97 12.03
C LEU A 276 -13.53 -9.10 11.36
N ILE A 277 -14.20 -8.24 12.13
CA ILE A 277 -15.29 -7.38 11.61
C ILE A 277 -14.72 -6.10 10.99
N GLN A 278 -13.70 -5.49 11.59
CA GLN A 278 -13.18 -4.19 11.16
C GLN A 278 -12.63 -4.23 9.73
N GLY A 279 -11.86 -5.26 9.39
CA GLY A 279 -11.24 -5.42 8.07
C GLY A 279 -12.25 -5.38 6.91
N PRO A 280 -13.23 -6.30 6.86
CA PRO A 280 -14.25 -6.30 5.80
C PRO A 280 -15.12 -5.05 5.82
N LEU A 281 -15.41 -4.50 7.00
CA LEU A 281 -16.23 -3.31 7.13
C LEU A 281 -15.58 -2.07 6.50
N ARG A 282 -14.29 -1.86 6.77
CA ARG A 282 -13.51 -0.74 6.22
C ARG A 282 -13.21 -0.97 4.74
N SER A 283 -12.71 -2.14 4.36
CA SER A 283 -12.30 -2.41 2.97
C SER A 283 -13.47 -2.62 2.02
N GLY A 284 -14.60 -3.15 2.49
CA GLY A 284 -15.85 -3.19 1.73
C GLY A 284 -16.38 -1.80 1.42
N ARG A 285 -16.42 -0.89 2.42
CA ARG A 285 -16.90 0.48 2.20
C ARG A 285 -16.00 1.27 1.25
N ARG A 286 -14.70 1.01 1.32
CA ARG A 286 -13.68 1.54 0.42
C ARG A 286 -13.84 1.04 -1.02
N SER A 287 -14.14 -0.24 -1.19
CA SER A 287 -14.28 -0.87 -2.52
C SER A 287 -15.40 -0.23 -3.36
N VAL A 288 -16.45 0.30 -2.72
CA VAL A 288 -17.49 1.10 -3.39
C VAL A 288 -16.87 2.34 -4.07
N GLY A 289 -15.96 3.04 -3.40
CA GLY A 289 -15.27 4.19 -3.98
C GLY A 289 -14.29 3.83 -5.09
N VAL A 290 -13.67 2.65 -5.04
CA VAL A 290 -12.81 2.14 -6.12
C VAL A 290 -13.62 1.97 -7.42
N ILE A 291 -14.86 1.48 -7.33
CA ILE A 291 -15.75 1.33 -8.49
C ILE A 291 -16.08 2.71 -9.10
N ASP A 292 -16.42 3.69 -8.26
CA ASP A 292 -16.71 5.06 -8.72
C ASP A 292 -15.47 5.76 -9.29
N TRP A 293 -14.30 5.49 -8.72
CA TRP A 293 -12.99 5.96 -9.21
C TRP A 293 -12.65 5.39 -10.60
N PHE A 294 -12.86 4.09 -10.83
CA PHE A 294 -12.67 3.50 -12.16
C PHE A 294 -13.67 4.03 -13.19
N ARG A 295 -14.92 4.30 -12.77
CA ARG A 295 -15.93 4.93 -13.64
C ARG A 295 -15.53 6.34 -14.04
N SER A 296 -15.02 7.16 -13.12
CA SER A 296 -14.62 8.55 -13.43
C SER A 296 -13.36 8.62 -14.31
N ARG A 297 -12.42 7.68 -14.17
CA ARG A 297 -11.23 7.58 -15.05
C ARG A 297 -11.53 7.03 -16.44
N GLY A 298 -12.65 6.32 -16.59
CA GLY A 298 -13.10 5.75 -17.86
C GLY A 298 -13.39 6.77 -18.96
N GLU A 299 -13.48 8.06 -18.64
CA GLU A 299 -13.87 9.08 -19.63
C GLU A 299 -12.72 9.92 -20.20
N LYS A 300 -11.52 9.99 -19.60
CA LYS A 300 -10.46 10.91 -20.11
C LYS A 300 -9.03 10.40 -19.87
N GLY A 301 -8.41 9.82 -20.90
CA GLY A 301 -6.95 10.00 -21.12
C GLY A 301 -6.01 8.79 -21.11
N ALA A 302 -6.42 7.57 -20.79
CA ALA A 302 -5.47 6.43 -20.73
C ALA A 302 -5.38 5.58 -22.01
N VAL A 303 -6.34 5.69 -22.94
CA VAL A 303 -6.39 4.85 -24.15
C VAL A 303 -5.76 5.54 -25.37
N GLU A 304 -5.75 6.87 -25.42
CA GLU A 304 -5.28 7.63 -26.59
C GLU A 304 -3.77 7.95 -26.61
N SER A 305 -3.07 7.89 -25.46
CA SER A 305 -1.65 8.25 -25.41
C SER A 305 -0.69 7.11 -25.81
N LEU A 306 -1.19 5.89 -26.00
CA LEU A 306 -0.38 4.68 -26.19
C LEU A 306 -0.33 4.17 -27.65
N THR A 307 -0.94 4.89 -28.60
CA THR A 307 -0.97 4.56 -30.03
C THR A 307 0.07 5.30 -30.88
N ARG A 308 0.91 6.17 -30.31
CA ARG A 308 1.89 7.00 -31.08
C ARG A 308 3.33 6.50 -31.13
N VAL A 309 3.62 5.25 -30.72
CA VAL A 309 4.94 4.67 -30.96
C VAL A 309 4.89 3.86 -32.26
N SER A 310 5.53 4.41 -33.29
CA SER A 310 5.72 3.86 -34.63
C SER A 310 6.11 2.37 -34.64
N GLU A 311 5.40 1.57 -35.44
CA GLU A 311 5.52 0.11 -35.60
C GLU A 311 6.78 -0.38 -36.34
N SER A 312 7.86 0.39 -36.46
CA SER A 312 8.88 0.10 -37.47
C SER A 312 10.02 -0.86 -37.09
N GLU A 313 10.10 -1.44 -35.89
CA GLU A 313 11.15 -2.43 -35.58
C GLU A 313 10.65 -3.53 -34.63
N ALA A 314 10.12 -4.62 -35.18
CA ALA A 314 9.82 -5.86 -34.45
C ALA A 314 10.54 -7.05 -35.09
N PRO A 315 11.52 -7.69 -34.43
CA PRO A 315 12.02 -8.99 -34.86
C PRO A 315 10.97 -10.09 -34.60
N ARG A 316 10.93 -11.06 -35.51
CA ARG A 316 9.99 -12.18 -35.50
C ARG A 316 10.40 -13.27 -34.49
N ALA A 317 9.37 -13.80 -33.83
CA ALA A 317 9.22 -15.10 -33.19
C ALA A 317 10.22 -15.50 -32.08
N CYS A 318 9.71 -15.69 -30.87
CA CYS A 318 10.26 -16.62 -29.88
C CYS A 318 9.12 -17.34 -29.15
N GLY A 319 9.29 -18.66 -29.01
CA GLY A 319 8.27 -19.62 -28.65
C GLY A 319 7.90 -19.68 -27.16
N PHE A 320 6.88 -20.50 -26.92
CA PHE A 320 6.34 -20.89 -25.62
C PHE A 320 7.43 -21.35 -24.65
N LEU A 321 7.45 -20.79 -23.43
CA LEU A 321 8.07 -21.43 -22.26
C LEU A 321 7.31 -21.15 -20.96
N PRO A 322 7.43 -22.06 -19.97
CA PRO A 322 6.43 -22.32 -18.95
C PRO A 322 6.67 -21.57 -17.62
N TRP A 323 5.64 -21.71 -16.77
CA TRP A 323 5.31 -21.02 -15.54
C TRP A 323 6.39 -21.12 -14.43
N SER A 324 7.40 -20.28 -14.52
CA SER A 324 8.06 -19.63 -13.38
C SER A 324 8.07 -18.13 -13.71
N GLY A 325 7.84 -17.24 -12.74
CA GLY A 325 7.58 -15.81 -13.04
C GLY A 325 8.51 -15.25 -14.12
N ILE A 326 7.95 -14.59 -15.14
CA ILE A 326 8.73 -14.07 -16.27
C ILE A 326 9.77 -13.12 -15.69
N SER A 327 11.02 -13.58 -15.65
CA SER A 327 12.15 -12.76 -15.25
C SER A 327 13.11 -12.70 -16.41
N LYS A 328 13.44 -11.48 -16.83
CA LYS A 328 14.42 -11.23 -17.87
C LYS A 328 15.63 -10.57 -17.23
N ARG A 329 16.81 -11.02 -17.62
CA ARG A 329 18.08 -10.41 -17.25
C ARG A 329 18.71 -9.79 -18.50
N ARG A 330 19.29 -8.61 -18.34
CA ARG A 330 20.08 -7.89 -19.33
C ARG A 330 21.36 -7.44 -18.65
N ASP A 331 22.47 -7.66 -19.33
CA ASP A 331 23.78 -7.28 -18.85
C ASP A 331 24.34 -6.22 -19.82
N PHE A 332 24.88 -5.15 -19.26
CA PHE A 332 25.36 -3.99 -19.99
C PHE A 332 26.77 -3.63 -19.53
N TRP A 333 27.67 -3.45 -20.48
CA TRP A 333 29.04 -3.08 -20.23
C TRP A 333 29.26 -1.57 -20.39
N SER A 334 29.97 -0.99 -19.43
CA SER A 334 30.39 0.41 -19.44
C SER A 334 31.91 0.54 -19.44
N GLU A 335 32.45 1.08 -20.53
CA GLU A 335 33.86 1.52 -20.59
C GLU A 335 34.10 2.84 -19.84
N ARG A 336 33.05 3.62 -19.58
CA ARG A 336 33.12 4.97 -19.01
C ARG A 336 32.75 5.03 -17.52
N GLY A 337 32.51 3.88 -16.90
CA GLY A 337 32.10 3.80 -15.49
C GLY A 337 30.70 4.32 -15.21
N VAL A 338 29.78 4.20 -16.16
CA VAL A 338 28.34 4.51 -15.94
C VAL A 338 27.78 3.52 -14.92
N ASP A 339 27.28 4.03 -13.80
CA ASP A 339 26.78 3.23 -12.70
C ASP A 339 25.26 2.98 -12.81
N ARG A 340 24.75 2.05 -12.00
CA ARG A 340 23.32 1.78 -11.88
C ARG A 340 22.50 3.02 -11.52
N HIS A 341 23.06 3.97 -10.76
CA HIS A 341 22.33 5.19 -10.40
C HIS A 341 21.98 6.03 -11.64
N ASP A 342 22.96 6.28 -12.50
CA ASP A 342 22.78 7.03 -13.74
C ASP A 342 21.76 6.33 -14.65
N TRP A 343 21.86 5.00 -14.74
CA TRP A 343 20.94 4.19 -15.52
C TRP A 343 19.51 4.25 -14.98
N LEU A 344 19.31 4.16 -13.67
CA LEU A 344 17.98 4.19 -13.05
C LEU A 344 17.30 5.54 -13.24
N MET A 345 18.00 6.65 -13.02
CA MET A 345 17.48 8.00 -13.26
C MET A 345 17.00 8.14 -14.72
N ARG A 346 17.84 7.70 -15.66
CA ARG A 346 17.51 7.77 -17.08
C ARG A 346 16.35 6.85 -17.46
N PHE A 347 16.31 5.66 -16.88
CA PHE A 347 15.24 4.69 -17.10
C PHE A 347 13.90 5.20 -16.57
N GLU A 348 13.86 5.84 -15.39
CA GLU A 348 12.65 6.46 -14.86
C GLU A 348 12.12 7.59 -15.77
N GLU A 349 13.01 8.40 -16.35
CA GLU A 349 12.63 9.42 -17.34
C GLU A 349 12.01 8.82 -18.59
N GLU A 350 12.60 7.75 -19.14
CA GLU A 350 12.06 7.05 -20.31
C GLU A 350 10.70 6.41 -20.01
N VAL A 351 10.52 5.86 -18.81
CA VAL A 351 9.24 5.29 -18.35
C VAL A 351 8.17 6.37 -18.21
N LYS A 352 8.50 7.53 -17.62
CA LYS A 352 7.60 8.70 -17.53
C LYS A 352 7.22 9.21 -18.93
N THR A 353 8.19 9.29 -19.84
CA THR A 353 7.98 9.71 -21.23
C THR A 353 7.06 8.75 -21.99
N ALA A 354 7.12 7.45 -21.67
CA ALA A 354 6.24 6.43 -22.23
C ALA A 354 4.80 6.44 -21.65
N GLY A 355 4.48 7.40 -20.76
CA GLY A 355 3.18 7.49 -20.09
C GLY A 355 2.95 6.39 -19.04
N LEU A 356 4.01 5.72 -18.60
CA LEU A 356 3.97 4.73 -17.53
C LEU A 356 4.38 5.39 -16.21
N THR A 357 3.84 4.88 -15.10
CA THR A 357 4.20 5.36 -13.77
C THR A 357 5.32 4.51 -13.21
N ALA A 358 6.51 5.09 -13.12
CA ALA A 358 7.59 4.59 -12.26
C ALA A 358 7.30 5.02 -10.83
N GLU A 359 7.33 4.06 -9.91
CA GLU A 359 7.08 4.24 -8.49
C GLU A 359 8.35 3.79 -7.74
N SER A 360 8.76 4.60 -6.75
CA SER A 360 9.78 4.17 -5.81
C SER A 360 9.24 2.98 -5.01
N PRO A 361 10.00 1.88 -4.87
CA PRO A 361 9.56 0.72 -4.12
C PRO A 361 9.32 1.09 -2.66
N ASP A 362 8.31 0.48 -2.05
CA ASP A 362 8.10 0.56 -0.61
C ASP A 362 9.37 0.05 0.09
N ALA A 363 9.69 0.52 1.31
CA ALA A 363 10.89 0.15 2.06
C ALA A 363 11.06 -1.38 2.31
N GLU A 364 10.04 -2.17 1.99
CA GLU A 364 10.01 -3.62 2.08
C GLU A 364 10.36 -4.33 0.78
N ASP A 365 10.23 -3.70 -0.39
CA ASP A 365 10.54 -4.31 -1.68
C ASP A 365 12.04 -4.17 -2.00
N ARG A 366 12.67 -5.25 -2.49
CA ARG A 366 14.09 -5.27 -2.87
C ARG A 366 14.34 -4.78 -4.30
N SER A 367 13.27 -4.41 -5.02
CA SER A 367 13.40 -3.71 -6.29
C SER A 367 13.95 -2.31 -6.09
N ASP A 368 14.60 -1.79 -7.13
CA ASP A 368 15.04 -0.39 -7.17
C ASP A 368 13.95 0.50 -7.72
N VAL A 369 13.15 -0.02 -8.67
CA VAL A 369 12.03 0.67 -9.31
C VAL A 369 10.88 -0.31 -9.54
N GLN A 370 9.66 0.13 -9.25
CA GLN A 370 8.43 -0.55 -9.63
C GLN A 370 7.73 0.20 -10.77
N ILE A 371 7.23 -0.53 -11.76
CA ILE A 371 6.51 0.06 -12.88
C ILE A 371 5.13 -0.58 -12.97
N ARG A 372 4.10 0.24 -12.85
CA ARG A 372 2.73 -0.20 -13.08
C ARG A 372 2.45 -0.21 -14.58
N ILE A 373 2.21 -1.40 -15.10
CA ILE A 373 1.82 -1.62 -16.48
C ILE A 373 0.28 -1.68 -16.52
N ALA A 374 -0.31 -1.07 -17.56
CA ALA A 374 -1.75 -1.08 -17.78
C ALA A 374 -2.36 -2.50 -17.63
N ASN A 375 -3.59 -2.58 -17.11
CA ASN A 375 -4.34 -3.82 -16.80
C ASN A 375 -3.88 -4.57 -15.53
N GLY A 376 -3.16 -3.90 -14.63
CA GLY A 376 -2.83 -4.46 -13.33
C GLY A 376 -1.70 -5.48 -13.38
N TRP A 377 -0.63 -5.19 -14.13
CA TRP A 377 0.66 -5.88 -14.01
C TRP A 377 1.66 -4.97 -13.31
N LEU A 378 2.53 -5.57 -12.51
CA LEU A 378 3.63 -4.88 -11.84
C LEU A 378 4.95 -5.44 -12.35
N ALA A 379 5.78 -4.58 -12.92
CA ALA A 379 7.17 -4.90 -13.24
C ALA A 379 8.07 -4.39 -12.11
N ARG A 380 8.94 -5.26 -11.60
CA ARG A 380 9.95 -4.93 -10.60
C ARG A 380 11.32 -4.99 -11.25
N VAL A 381 12.06 -3.90 -11.16
CA VAL A 381 13.41 -3.78 -11.70
C VAL A 381 14.41 -3.82 -10.56
N VAL A 382 15.40 -4.70 -10.66
CA VAL A 382 16.53 -4.83 -9.74
C VAL A 382 17.80 -4.66 -10.56
N THR A 383 18.68 -3.78 -10.10
CA THR A 383 19.94 -3.45 -10.76
C THR A 383 21.12 -3.78 -9.84
N ALA A 384 22.26 -4.13 -10.43
CA ALA A 384 23.50 -4.32 -9.71
C ALA A 384 24.68 -3.86 -10.57
N SER A 385 25.59 -3.10 -9.97
CA SER A 385 26.85 -2.70 -10.60
C SER A 385 27.98 -3.59 -10.09
N GLU A 386 28.75 -4.16 -11.01
CA GLU A 386 29.99 -4.87 -10.72
C GLU A 386 31.15 -4.00 -11.22
N TYR A 387 32.03 -3.60 -10.29
CA TYR A 387 33.17 -2.73 -10.58
C TYR A 387 34.35 -3.58 -11.04
N HIS A 388 34.94 -3.20 -12.18
CA HIS A 388 36.11 -3.83 -12.77
C HIS A 388 37.30 -2.85 -12.77
N GLU A 389 38.47 -3.37 -13.14
CA GLU A 389 39.69 -2.57 -13.28
C GLU A 389 39.50 -1.40 -14.26
N GLN A 390 40.28 -0.34 -14.08
CA GLN A 390 40.28 0.86 -14.93
C GLN A 390 38.94 1.62 -14.97
N GLY A 391 38.11 1.48 -13.92
CA GLY A 391 36.83 2.19 -13.80
C GLY A 391 35.72 1.63 -14.68
N ARG A 392 35.91 0.44 -15.26
CA ARG A 392 34.88 -0.24 -16.05
C ARG A 392 33.80 -0.80 -15.12
N ILE A 393 32.56 -0.80 -15.58
CA ILE A 393 31.41 -1.30 -14.79
C ILE A 393 30.57 -2.25 -15.65
N LEU A 394 30.24 -3.40 -15.09
CA LEU A 394 29.22 -4.30 -15.62
C LEU A 394 27.90 -4.05 -14.87
N LEU A 395 26.93 -3.46 -15.55
CA LEU A 395 25.59 -3.23 -15.04
C LEU A 395 24.70 -4.44 -15.37
N ARG A 396 24.09 -5.03 -14.34
CA ARG A 396 23.13 -6.13 -14.48
C ARG A 396 21.74 -5.64 -14.12
N VAL A 397 20.81 -5.79 -15.04
CA VAL A 397 19.40 -5.40 -14.87
C VAL A 397 18.54 -6.66 -14.92
N ARG A 398 17.81 -6.93 -13.84
CA ARG A 398 16.79 -7.97 -13.79
C ARG A 398 15.43 -7.33 -13.70
N VAL A 399 14.52 -7.73 -14.59
CA VAL A 399 13.12 -7.34 -14.52
C VAL A 399 12.28 -8.58 -14.27
N SER A 400 11.43 -8.51 -13.24
CA SER A 400 10.45 -9.54 -12.94
C SER A 400 9.04 -9.00 -13.09
N PHE A 401 8.17 -9.79 -13.72
CA PHE A 401 6.78 -9.43 -13.92
C PHE A 401 5.89 -10.25 -13.00
N SER A 402 5.05 -9.56 -12.23
CA SER A 402 4.01 -10.20 -11.43
C SER A 402 2.65 -9.61 -11.78
N PRO A 403 1.60 -10.44 -11.92
CA PRO A 403 0.25 -9.90 -11.99
C PRO A 403 -0.04 -9.16 -10.68
N SER A 404 -0.81 -8.08 -10.76
CA SER A 404 -1.44 -7.53 -9.57
C SER A 404 -2.26 -8.62 -8.91
N GLN A 405 -2.36 -8.58 -7.60
CA GLN A 405 -3.11 -9.59 -6.86
C GLN A 405 -4.59 -9.69 -7.37
N CYS A 406 -5.19 -8.61 -7.90
CA CYS A 406 -6.54 -8.66 -8.51
C CYS A 406 -6.57 -9.54 -9.76
N LEU A 407 -5.60 -9.34 -10.65
CA LEU A 407 -5.48 -10.15 -11.85
C LEU A 407 -5.14 -11.61 -11.52
N ALA A 408 -4.33 -11.85 -10.49
CA ALA A 408 -4.03 -13.19 -9.99
C ALA A 408 -5.29 -13.88 -9.43
N MET A 409 -6.14 -13.16 -8.68
CA MET A 409 -7.41 -13.69 -8.17
C MET A 409 -8.41 -13.96 -9.30
N LEU A 410 -8.58 -13.02 -10.24
CA LEU A 410 -9.45 -13.23 -11.41
C LEU A 410 -8.96 -14.39 -12.27
N GLY A 411 -7.64 -14.53 -12.45
CA GLY A 411 -7.03 -15.68 -13.11
C GLY A 411 -7.31 -16.98 -12.36
N GLY A 412 -7.19 -16.98 -11.03
CA GLY A 412 -7.54 -18.13 -10.19
C GLY A 412 -9.02 -18.51 -10.30
N VAL A 413 -9.93 -17.53 -10.26
CA VAL A 413 -11.37 -17.75 -10.48
C VAL A 413 -11.63 -18.30 -11.87
N ALA A 414 -10.99 -17.76 -12.91
CA ALA A 414 -11.13 -18.25 -14.27
C ALA A 414 -10.62 -19.70 -14.41
N VAL A 415 -9.51 -20.05 -13.76
CA VAL A 415 -9.01 -21.44 -13.72
C VAL A 415 -9.98 -22.36 -12.99
N ILE A 416 -10.55 -21.92 -11.86
CA ILE A 416 -11.58 -22.69 -11.13
C ILE A 416 -12.82 -22.87 -12.01
N LEU A 417 -13.31 -21.81 -12.67
CA LEU A 417 -14.44 -21.89 -13.59
C LEU A 417 -14.16 -22.84 -14.76
N LEU A 418 -12.96 -22.79 -15.34
CA LEU A 418 -12.53 -23.74 -16.39
C LEU A 418 -12.50 -25.18 -15.88
N ALA A 419 -12.04 -25.41 -14.64
CA ALA A 419 -12.04 -26.73 -14.02
C ALA A 419 -13.46 -27.23 -13.74
N LEU A 420 -14.38 -26.34 -13.34
CA LEU A 420 -15.81 -26.66 -13.15
C LEU A 420 -16.50 -27.01 -14.47
N ILE A 421 -16.21 -26.27 -15.54
CA ILE A 421 -16.72 -26.53 -16.89
C ILE A 421 -16.17 -27.86 -17.43
N ALA A 422 -14.89 -28.16 -17.17
CA ALA A 422 -14.31 -29.46 -17.49
C ALA A 422 -15.02 -30.61 -16.74
N ALA A 423 -15.34 -30.40 -15.46
CA ALA A 423 -16.05 -31.38 -14.64
C ALA A 423 -17.52 -31.57 -15.06
N SER A 424 -18.16 -30.58 -15.70
CA SER A 424 -19.54 -30.70 -16.20
C SER A 424 -19.65 -31.45 -17.54
N GLY A 425 -18.54 -31.90 -18.12
CA GLY A 425 -18.51 -32.72 -19.34
C GLY A 425 -18.79 -31.98 -20.65
N SER A 426 -18.85 -30.63 -20.63
CA SER A 426 -19.09 -29.83 -21.84
C SER A 426 -17.76 -29.42 -22.49
N LEU A 427 -17.30 -30.24 -23.43
CA LEU A 427 -16.02 -30.02 -24.13
C LEU A 427 -15.98 -28.69 -24.90
N GLU A 428 -17.09 -28.30 -25.53
CA GLU A 428 -17.17 -27.07 -26.35
C GLU A 428 -17.00 -25.80 -25.51
N THR A 429 -17.64 -25.75 -24.33
CA THR A 429 -17.53 -24.59 -23.43
C THR A 429 -16.17 -24.52 -22.75
N PHE A 430 -15.54 -25.67 -22.47
CA PHE A 430 -14.16 -25.74 -21.98
C PHE A 430 -13.16 -25.19 -23.00
N VAL A 431 -13.26 -25.62 -24.26
CA VAL A 431 -12.38 -25.16 -25.35
C VAL A 431 -12.54 -23.66 -25.58
N LEU A 432 -13.78 -23.15 -25.60
CA LEU A 432 -14.03 -21.72 -25.76
C LEU A 432 -13.43 -20.89 -24.62
N GLY A 433 -13.59 -21.35 -23.37
CA GLY A 433 -13.01 -20.69 -22.21
C GLY A 433 -11.47 -20.69 -22.24
N LEU A 434 -10.85 -21.80 -22.67
CA LEU A 434 -9.41 -21.90 -22.83
C LEU A 434 -8.88 -20.93 -23.88
N VAL A 435 -9.57 -20.79 -25.02
CA VAL A 435 -9.20 -19.87 -26.11
C VAL A 435 -9.29 -18.41 -25.64
N ILE A 436 -10.36 -18.04 -24.94
CA ILE A 436 -10.52 -16.69 -24.38
C ILE A 436 -9.40 -16.40 -23.37
N PHE A 437 -9.12 -17.33 -22.46
CA PHE A 437 -8.05 -17.19 -21.47
C PHE A 437 -6.67 -17.04 -22.14
N ALA A 438 -6.36 -17.89 -23.13
CA ALA A 438 -5.11 -17.83 -23.89
C ALA A 438 -4.97 -16.52 -24.67
N THR A 439 -6.07 -16.00 -25.23
CA THR A 439 -6.09 -14.74 -25.99
C THR A 439 -5.85 -13.54 -25.07
N ILE A 440 -6.52 -13.50 -23.91
CA ILE A 440 -6.30 -12.48 -22.88
C ILE A 440 -4.85 -12.53 -22.43
N LEU A 441 -4.33 -13.71 -22.08
CA LEU A 441 -2.94 -13.90 -21.64
C LEU A 441 -1.95 -13.43 -22.71
N GLY A 442 -2.16 -13.80 -23.98
CA GLY A 442 -1.32 -13.38 -25.10
C GLY A 442 -1.29 -11.86 -25.29
N PHE A 443 -2.42 -11.17 -25.13
CA PHE A 443 -2.47 -9.71 -25.19
C PHE A 443 -1.69 -9.06 -24.02
N GLN A 444 -1.73 -9.65 -22.83
CA GLN A 444 -0.95 -9.16 -21.69
C GLN A 444 0.57 -9.37 -21.89
N LEU A 445 0.98 -10.52 -22.43
CA LEU A 445 2.40 -10.82 -22.69
C LEU A 445 3.05 -9.85 -23.71
N ARG A 446 2.29 -9.34 -24.69
CA ARG A 446 2.80 -8.32 -25.64
C ARG A 446 3.21 -7.01 -24.96
N LYS A 447 2.53 -6.62 -23.87
CA LYS A 447 2.85 -5.39 -23.14
C LYS A 447 4.12 -5.52 -22.29
N ILE A 448 4.41 -6.72 -21.78
CA ILE A 448 5.66 -7.05 -21.08
C ILE A 448 6.89 -6.80 -21.98
N HIS A 449 6.76 -7.05 -23.28
CA HIS A 449 7.86 -6.84 -24.23
C HIS A 449 8.21 -5.36 -24.44
N ARG A 450 7.24 -4.45 -24.28
CA ARG A 450 7.48 -3.00 -24.43
C ARG A 450 8.42 -2.43 -23.37
N LEU A 451 8.47 -3.04 -22.18
CA LEU A 451 9.39 -2.61 -21.12
C LEU A 451 10.85 -2.92 -21.47
N ASP A 452 11.10 -4.02 -22.18
CA ASP A 452 12.43 -4.43 -22.64
C ASP A 452 13.04 -3.36 -23.57
N VAL A 453 12.21 -2.77 -24.43
CA VAL A 453 12.60 -1.66 -25.32
C VAL A 453 13.03 -0.42 -24.52
N LEU A 454 12.34 -0.10 -23.43
CA LEU A 454 12.68 1.05 -22.58
C LEU A 454 14.02 0.84 -21.84
N ILE A 455 14.28 -0.39 -21.39
CA ILE A 455 15.55 -0.77 -20.73
C ILE A 455 16.72 -0.58 -21.70
N GLU A 456 16.59 -1.11 -22.92
CA GLU A 456 17.61 -0.95 -23.96
C GLU A 456 17.79 0.51 -24.36
N ARG A 457 16.70 1.28 -24.46
CA ARG A 457 16.77 2.70 -24.81
C ARG A 457 17.50 3.52 -23.76
N ALA A 458 17.21 3.29 -22.48
CA ALA A 458 17.91 3.92 -21.37
C ALA A 458 19.42 3.57 -21.42
N ALA A 459 19.75 2.29 -21.64
CA ALA A 459 21.14 1.85 -21.75
C ALA A 459 21.88 2.50 -22.94
N ARG A 460 21.28 2.50 -24.13
CA ARG A 460 21.86 3.13 -25.33
C ARG A 460 22.07 4.63 -25.16
N SER A 461 21.14 5.33 -24.49
CA SER A 461 21.27 6.77 -24.24
C SER A 461 22.47 7.14 -23.35
N LEU A 462 22.95 6.18 -22.55
CA LEU A 462 24.14 6.32 -21.70
C LEU A 462 25.40 5.71 -22.33
N GLY A 463 25.32 5.23 -23.58
CA GLY A 463 26.45 4.61 -24.26
C GLY A 463 26.87 3.26 -23.69
N LEU A 464 25.96 2.55 -23.02
CA LEU A 464 26.19 1.20 -22.53
C LEU A 464 26.04 0.18 -23.67
N SER A 465 26.96 -0.79 -23.72
CA SER A 465 26.95 -1.86 -24.72
C SER A 465 26.27 -3.12 -24.15
N PRO A 466 25.29 -3.73 -24.83
CA PRO A 466 24.71 -4.99 -24.38
C PRO A 466 25.75 -6.12 -24.47
N MET A 467 25.73 -7.04 -23.49
CA MET A 467 26.54 -8.27 -23.48
C MET A 467 25.73 -9.52 -23.81
#